data_AF-A0A517N0L1-F1
#
_entry.id   AF-A0A517N0L1-F1
#
_cell.length_a   1.000
_cell.length_b   1.000
_cell.length_c   1.000
_cell.angle_alpha   90.00
_cell.angle_beta   90.00
_cell.angle_gamma   90.00
#
_symmetry.space_group_name_H-M   'P 1'
#
loop_
_entity.id
_entity.type
_entity.pdbx_description
1 polymer ?
#
loop_
_entity_poly.entity_id
_entity_poly.type
_entity_poly.pdbx_seq_one_letter_code
_entity_poly.pdbx_strand_id
1 'polypeptide(L)'
;MHEPPFVTQSTKSDLRNEVNTQRNSDGRFDAIRSWPWPWFPPSAALLLVSNFLPLIGVIWWEWSPFLVLALYWAENVAVGVTTALKMLWCTGGEAKERIASAGFFAMHYGIFTLVHGIFVLALGGFVGKEYYGAAGAQYSPWLIGTTALALVASHAYDFIQEFLIEGRGRHLGPGSHMWRPYPRMLVLHVAIVLGVFLAMVVGASWPVIALLVVLKTILDLVLQLVMRLGA
;
A
#
# COMPACT_ATOMS: atom_id res chain seq x y z
N MET A 1 4.21 -34.58 59.89
CA MET A 1 4.78 -35.07 58.63
C MET A 1 4.10 -34.29 57.51
N HIS A 2 4.82 -33.36 56.89
CA HIS A 2 4.33 -32.52 55.80
C HIS A 2 4.63 -33.23 54.48
N GLU A 3 3.60 -33.57 53.69
CA GLU A 3 3.78 -33.97 52.30
C GLU A 3 4.14 -32.74 51.45
N PRO A 4 5.09 -32.84 50.51
CA PRO A 4 5.39 -31.75 49.58
C PRO A 4 4.30 -31.63 48.49
N PRO A 5 4.05 -30.43 47.95
CA PRO A 5 3.04 -30.23 46.92
C PRO A 5 3.47 -30.83 45.58
N PHE A 6 2.50 -31.45 44.92
CA PHE A 6 2.61 -32.08 43.60
C PHE A 6 2.99 -31.03 42.54
N VAL A 7 4.24 -31.02 42.10
CA VAL A 7 4.67 -30.24 40.92
C VAL A 7 4.18 -30.99 39.69
N THR A 8 3.11 -30.49 39.06
CA THR A 8 2.61 -31.02 37.81
C THR A 8 3.67 -30.82 36.72
N GLN A 9 4.18 -31.94 36.19
CA GLN A 9 5.07 -31.94 35.04
C GLN A 9 4.29 -31.49 33.80
N SER A 10 4.43 -30.22 33.42
CA SER A 10 3.96 -29.74 32.11
C SER A 10 4.63 -30.57 31.02
N THR A 11 3.82 -31.25 30.21
CA THR A 11 4.30 -32.18 29.21
C THR A 11 4.83 -31.41 27.99
N LYS A 12 5.78 -31.98 27.24
CA LYS A 12 6.28 -31.37 25.98
C LYS A 12 5.15 -31.05 24.98
N SER A 13 4.00 -31.72 25.08
CA SER A 13 2.78 -31.40 24.34
C SER A 13 2.15 -30.08 24.77
N ASP A 14 2.12 -29.78 26.06
CA ASP A 14 1.56 -28.54 26.60
C ASP A 14 2.42 -27.34 26.17
N LEU A 15 3.75 -27.48 26.28
CA LEU A 15 4.69 -26.48 25.77
C LEU A 15 4.62 -26.32 24.25
N ARG A 16 4.40 -27.41 23.49
CA ARG A 16 4.16 -27.31 22.04
C ARG A 16 2.85 -26.62 21.71
N ASN A 17 1.81 -26.82 22.51
CA ASN A 17 0.50 -26.19 22.33
C ASN A 17 0.53 -24.70 22.70
N GLU A 18 1.27 -24.32 23.74
CA GLU A 18 1.55 -22.92 24.09
C GLU A 18 2.40 -22.22 23.02
N VAL A 19 3.46 -22.87 22.52
CA VAL A 19 4.27 -22.31 21.43
C VAL A 19 3.47 -22.21 20.12
N ASN A 20 2.58 -23.17 19.82
CA ASN A 20 1.70 -23.08 18.65
C ASN A 20 0.62 -22.01 18.80
N THR A 21 0.07 -21.81 20.00
CA THR A 21 -0.90 -20.72 20.25
C THR A 21 -0.21 -19.35 20.20
N GLN A 22 1.04 -19.23 20.66
CA GLN A 22 1.84 -18.02 20.47
C GLN A 22 2.25 -17.80 19.00
N ARG A 23 2.61 -18.85 18.26
CA ARG A 23 2.92 -18.76 16.83
C ARG A 23 1.71 -18.36 15.97
N ASN A 24 0.50 -18.73 16.39
CA ASN A 24 -0.75 -18.20 15.81
C ASN A 24 -1.09 -16.79 16.29
N SER A 25 -0.58 -16.35 17.44
CA SER A 25 -0.74 -14.97 17.92
C SER A 25 0.09 -13.95 17.14
N ASP A 26 1.12 -14.41 16.42
CA ASP A 26 1.95 -13.53 15.58
C ASP A 26 1.15 -12.89 14.45
N GLY A 27 -0.02 -13.43 14.06
CA GLY A 27 -1.01 -12.83 13.14
C GLY A 27 -0.50 -12.45 11.75
N ARG A 28 0.80 -12.53 11.51
CA ARG A 28 1.56 -11.97 10.39
C ARG A 28 1.51 -12.91 9.20
N PHE A 29 1.42 -14.22 9.45
CA PHE A 29 1.22 -15.23 8.42
C PHE A 29 -0.26 -15.38 8.06
N ASP A 30 -1.16 -15.30 9.03
CA ASP A 30 -2.60 -15.24 8.75
C ASP A 30 -2.98 -13.93 8.05
N ALA A 31 -2.31 -12.82 8.33
CA ALA A 31 -2.50 -11.56 7.59
C ALA A 31 -2.13 -11.66 6.10
N ILE A 32 -1.13 -12.49 5.74
CA ILE A 32 -0.76 -12.80 4.34
C ILE A 32 -1.77 -13.75 3.71
N ARG A 33 -2.37 -14.66 4.49
CA ARG A 33 -3.30 -15.70 4.02
C ARG A 33 -4.76 -15.22 3.91
N SER A 34 -5.18 -14.31 4.77
CA SER A 34 -6.52 -13.70 4.77
C SER A 34 -6.60 -12.47 3.86
N TRP A 35 -5.64 -12.30 2.94
CA TRP A 35 -5.42 -11.09 2.14
C TRP A 35 -6.56 -10.89 1.13
N PRO A 36 -7.52 -9.98 1.38
CA PRO A 36 -8.59 -9.72 0.44
C PRO A 36 -8.15 -8.50 -0.37
N TRP A 37 -7.74 -8.69 -1.63
CA TRP A 37 -7.78 -7.58 -2.56
C TRP A 37 -9.18 -7.50 -3.13
N PRO A 38 -9.80 -6.35 -2.95
CA PRO A 38 -10.62 -5.83 -4.02
C PRO A 38 -10.31 -4.33 -4.15
N TRP A 39 -9.70 -4.00 -5.28
CA TRP A 39 -9.61 -2.64 -5.81
C TRP A 39 -10.15 -2.65 -7.27
N PHE A 40 -11.01 -3.66 -7.52
CA PHE A 40 -11.64 -4.26 -8.72
C PHE A 40 -10.78 -4.47 -9.98
N PRO A 41 -10.80 -5.67 -10.63
CA PRO A 41 -11.66 -6.83 -10.50
C PRO A 41 -10.83 -8.12 -10.23
N PRO A 42 -11.48 -9.29 -10.18
CA PRO A 42 -10.82 -10.58 -9.97
C PRO A 42 -9.87 -11.02 -11.10
N SER A 43 -9.77 -10.23 -12.19
CA SER A 43 -9.06 -10.60 -13.41
C SER A 43 -7.73 -9.85 -13.53
N ALA A 44 -6.66 -10.60 -13.83
CA ALA A 44 -5.33 -10.06 -14.11
C ALA A 44 -5.35 -9.00 -15.23
N ALA A 45 -6.33 -9.05 -16.14
CA ALA A 45 -6.50 -8.12 -17.24
C ALA A 45 -6.68 -6.67 -16.78
N LEU A 46 -7.54 -6.38 -15.80
CA LEU A 46 -7.73 -4.98 -15.39
C LEU A 46 -6.54 -4.45 -14.57
N LEU A 47 -5.84 -5.31 -13.83
CA LEU A 47 -4.62 -4.92 -13.13
C LEU A 47 -3.54 -4.50 -14.13
N LEU A 48 -3.41 -5.26 -15.22
CA LEU A 48 -2.52 -4.87 -16.31
C LEU A 48 -2.98 -3.53 -16.90
N VAL A 49 -4.28 -3.36 -17.17
CA VAL A 49 -4.81 -2.09 -17.68
C VAL A 49 -4.50 -0.91 -16.75
N SER A 50 -4.70 -1.04 -15.43
CA SER A 50 -4.42 0.05 -14.48
C SER A 50 -2.94 0.40 -14.39
N ASN A 51 -2.05 -0.59 -14.56
CA ASN A 51 -0.59 -0.37 -14.53
C ASN A 51 -0.05 0.16 -15.85
N PHE A 52 -0.67 -0.17 -16.97
CA PHE A 52 -0.31 0.36 -18.28
C PHE A 52 -0.97 1.68 -18.60
N LEU A 53 -2.05 2.08 -17.90
CA LEU A 53 -2.71 3.37 -18.12
C LEU A 53 -1.75 4.57 -17.99
N PRO A 54 -0.89 4.67 -16.96
CA PRO A 54 0.11 5.74 -16.91
C PRO A 54 1.09 5.68 -18.08
N LEU A 55 1.48 4.49 -18.53
CA LEU A 55 2.36 4.33 -19.69
C LEU A 55 1.68 4.83 -20.97
N ILE A 56 0.40 4.50 -21.16
CA ILE A 56 -0.44 4.98 -22.25
C ILE A 56 -0.55 6.50 -22.20
N GLY A 57 -0.80 7.07 -21.01
CA GLY A 57 -0.88 8.51 -20.84
C GLY A 57 0.41 9.23 -21.18
N VAL A 58 1.56 8.62 -20.92
CA VAL A 58 2.87 9.17 -21.32
C VAL A 58 3.04 9.13 -22.83
N ILE A 59 2.70 8.02 -23.48
CA ILE A 59 2.97 7.82 -24.91
C ILE A 59 2.00 8.61 -25.79
N TRP A 60 0.72 8.70 -25.41
CA TRP A 60 -0.32 9.32 -26.24
C TRP A 60 -0.78 10.70 -25.77
N TRP A 61 -0.71 10.97 -24.46
CA TRP A 61 -1.11 12.24 -23.88
C TRP A 61 0.07 13.02 -23.29
N GLU A 62 1.29 12.58 -23.60
CA GLU A 62 2.55 13.20 -23.19
C GLU A 62 2.65 13.42 -21.67
N TRP A 63 1.95 12.59 -20.87
CA TRP A 63 1.92 12.70 -19.41
C TRP A 63 3.32 12.83 -18.85
N SER A 64 3.53 13.86 -18.05
CA SER A 64 4.83 14.08 -17.44
C SER A 64 5.08 13.00 -16.38
N PRO A 65 6.31 12.47 -16.25
CA PRO A 65 6.64 11.55 -15.17
C PRO A 65 6.29 12.12 -13.80
N PHE A 66 6.40 13.44 -13.63
CA PHE A 66 5.93 14.14 -12.43
C PHE A 66 4.44 13.93 -12.17
N LEU A 67 3.58 14.13 -13.18
CA LEU A 67 2.13 13.95 -13.02
C LEU A 67 1.80 12.53 -12.58
N VAL A 68 2.40 11.53 -13.23
CA VAL A 68 2.19 10.12 -12.90
C VAL A 68 2.56 9.85 -11.44
N LEU A 69 3.73 10.31 -11.00
CA LEU A 69 4.17 10.16 -9.61
C LEU A 69 3.27 10.90 -8.62
N ALA A 70 2.83 12.11 -8.96
CA ALA A 70 1.93 12.88 -8.11
C ALA A 70 0.56 12.20 -7.95
N LEU A 71 0.03 11.58 -9.02
CA LEU A 71 -1.19 10.78 -8.97
C LEU A 71 -1.01 9.53 -8.09
N TYR A 72 0.11 8.81 -8.23
CA TYR A 72 0.42 7.67 -7.35
C TYR A 72 0.64 8.07 -5.90
N TRP A 73 1.25 9.23 -5.66
CA TRP A 73 1.37 9.78 -4.33
C TRP A 73 -0.01 10.11 -3.73
N ALA A 74 -0.88 10.75 -4.51
CA ALA A 74 -2.26 11.04 -4.08
C ALA A 74 -3.06 9.75 -3.81
N GLU A 75 -2.86 8.72 -4.62
CA GLU A 75 -3.42 7.39 -4.38
C GLU A 75 -2.99 6.83 -3.01
N ASN A 76 -1.71 6.95 -2.66
CA ASN A 76 -1.19 6.48 -1.37
C ASN A 76 -1.79 7.24 -0.17
N VAL A 77 -2.15 8.52 -0.34
CA VAL A 77 -2.89 9.28 0.68
C VAL A 77 -4.28 8.67 0.88
N ALA A 78 -5.02 8.39 -0.21
CA ALA A 78 -6.34 7.76 -0.15
C ALA A 78 -6.30 6.37 0.52
N VAL A 79 -5.27 5.57 0.18
CA VAL A 79 -5.03 4.26 0.82
C VAL A 79 -4.72 4.43 2.30
N GLY A 80 -3.91 5.41 2.68
CA GLY A 80 -3.61 5.72 4.08
C GLY A 80 -4.88 6.04 4.88
N VAL A 81 -5.71 6.94 4.36
CA VAL A 81 -6.99 7.31 5.00
C VAL A 81 -7.90 6.10 5.17
N THR A 82 -8.15 5.33 4.10
CA THR A 82 -9.00 4.15 4.18
C THR A 82 -8.43 3.07 5.09
N THR A 83 -7.10 2.93 5.17
CA THR A 83 -6.45 1.99 6.10
C THR A 83 -6.67 2.39 7.55
N ALA A 84 -6.50 3.68 7.88
CA ALA A 84 -6.79 4.19 9.22
C ALA A 84 -8.26 3.97 9.60
N LEU A 85 -9.20 4.19 8.67
CA LEU A 85 -10.62 3.87 8.88
C LEU A 85 -10.85 2.37 9.11
N LYS A 86 -10.23 1.51 8.30
CA LYS A 86 -10.31 0.04 8.49
C LYS A 86 -9.80 -0.39 9.87
N MET A 87 -8.74 0.23 10.39
CA MET A 87 -8.23 -0.04 11.75
C MET A 87 -9.19 0.38 12.86
N LEU A 88 -9.93 1.47 12.67
CA LEU A 88 -10.92 1.94 13.64
C LEU A 88 -12.18 1.07 13.66
N TRP A 89 -12.61 0.58 12.49
CA TRP A 89 -13.85 -0.19 12.32
C TRP A 89 -13.63 -1.72 12.26
N CYS A 90 -12.40 -2.22 12.41
CA CYS A 90 -12.19 -3.66 12.51
C CYS A 90 -12.74 -4.22 13.83
N THR A 91 -13.10 -5.49 13.83
CA THR A 91 -13.60 -6.24 15.00
C THR A 91 -12.50 -7.07 15.66
N GLY A 92 -11.32 -7.19 15.04
CA GLY A 92 -10.14 -7.79 15.65
C GLY A 92 -9.45 -6.81 16.61
N GLY A 93 -9.04 -7.29 17.78
CA GLY A 93 -8.34 -6.49 18.80
C GLY A 93 -9.25 -5.63 19.67
N GLU A 94 -8.70 -5.13 20.78
CA GLU A 94 -9.47 -4.29 21.71
C GLU A 94 -9.72 -2.89 21.16
N ALA A 95 -10.75 -2.19 21.65
CA ALA A 95 -11.04 -0.80 21.24
C ALA A 95 -9.85 0.15 21.45
N LYS A 96 -9.17 0.02 22.59
CA LYS A 96 -8.00 0.85 22.92
C LYS A 96 -6.84 0.59 21.95
N GLU A 97 -6.58 -0.67 21.61
CA GLU A 97 -5.54 -1.06 20.65
C GLU A 97 -5.83 -0.51 19.25
N ARG A 98 -7.08 -0.62 18.78
CA ARG A 98 -7.52 -0.10 17.48
C ARG A 98 -7.29 1.41 17.35
N ILE A 99 -7.74 2.17 18.35
CA ILE A 99 -7.57 3.63 18.39
C ILE A 99 -6.09 4.01 18.46
N ALA A 100 -5.32 3.38 19.34
CA ALA A 100 -3.89 3.66 19.49
C ALA A 100 -3.12 3.35 18.20
N SER A 101 -3.38 2.20 17.59
CA SER A 101 -2.73 1.78 16.35
C SER A 101 -3.11 2.69 15.18
N ALA A 102 -4.40 3.06 15.07
CA ALA A 102 -4.86 3.98 14.03
C ALA A 102 -4.22 5.37 14.18
N GLY A 103 -4.11 5.87 15.40
CA GLY A 103 -3.42 7.15 15.69
C GLY A 103 -1.93 7.10 15.37
N PHE A 104 -1.23 6.04 15.82
CA PHE A 104 0.18 5.82 15.50
C PHE A 104 0.39 5.72 13.98
N PHE A 105 -0.45 4.93 13.30
CA PHE A 105 -0.40 4.77 11.85
C PHE A 105 -0.63 6.11 11.14
N ALA A 106 -1.68 6.85 11.50
CA ALA A 106 -1.97 8.15 10.88
C ALA A 106 -0.81 9.14 11.04
N MET A 107 -0.19 9.18 12.22
CA MET A 107 1.00 10.02 12.45
C MET A 107 2.20 9.53 11.65
N HIS A 108 2.59 8.26 11.79
CA HIS A 108 3.82 7.72 11.20
C HIS A 108 3.73 7.64 9.67
N TYR A 109 2.66 7.03 9.14
CA TYR A 109 2.39 6.97 7.71
C TYR A 109 2.12 8.36 7.13
N GLY A 110 1.48 9.26 7.89
CA GLY A 110 1.25 10.65 7.50
C GLY A 110 2.55 11.43 7.33
N ILE A 111 3.47 11.35 8.30
CA ILE A 111 4.81 11.96 8.20
C ILE A 111 5.56 11.40 7.00
N PHE A 112 5.55 10.07 6.82
CA PHE A 112 6.24 9.43 5.70
C PHE A 112 5.67 9.87 4.35
N THR A 113 4.34 9.93 4.24
CA THR A 113 3.65 10.38 3.02
C THR A 113 3.91 11.86 2.75
N LEU A 114 3.95 12.71 3.79
CA LEU A 114 4.26 14.13 3.68
C LEU A 114 5.70 14.35 3.20
N VAL A 115 6.68 13.76 3.87
CA VAL A 115 8.11 13.85 3.49
C VAL A 115 8.31 13.34 2.07
N HIS A 116 7.64 12.25 1.71
CA HIS A 116 7.67 11.73 0.35
C HIS A 116 7.05 12.70 -0.66
N GLY A 117 5.93 13.34 -0.33
CA GLY A 117 5.31 14.36 -1.18
C GLY A 117 6.24 15.56 -1.40
N ILE A 118 6.92 16.01 -0.34
CA ILE A 118 7.96 17.04 -0.45
C ILE A 118 9.07 16.56 -1.38
N PHE A 119 9.49 15.30 -1.29
CA PHE A 119 10.50 14.73 -2.18
C PHE A 119 10.04 14.71 -3.64
N VAL A 120 8.80 14.26 -3.92
CA VAL A 120 8.20 14.30 -5.27
C VAL A 120 8.20 15.71 -5.84
N LEU A 121 7.80 16.71 -5.05
CA LEU A 121 7.77 18.12 -5.45
C LEU A 121 9.17 18.69 -5.67
N ALA A 122 10.10 18.44 -4.74
CA ALA A 122 11.47 18.95 -4.81
C ALA A 122 12.24 18.34 -6.00
N LEU A 123 12.07 17.04 -6.22
CA LEU A 123 12.70 16.33 -7.32
C LEU A 123 12.14 16.77 -8.68
N GLY A 124 10.81 16.90 -8.81
CA GLY A 124 10.19 17.42 -10.02
C GLY A 124 10.45 18.90 -10.28
N GLY A 125 10.64 19.70 -9.22
CA GLY A 125 10.86 21.14 -9.31
C GLY A 125 12.31 21.56 -9.55
N PHE A 126 13.28 20.90 -8.91
CA PHE A 126 14.67 21.37 -8.86
C PHE A 126 15.69 20.45 -9.54
N VAL A 127 15.56 19.14 -9.38
CA VAL A 127 16.59 18.17 -9.81
C VAL A 127 16.24 17.54 -11.16
N GLY A 128 14.95 17.35 -11.41
CA GLY A 128 14.41 16.60 -12.52
C GLY A 128 13.53 17.42 -13.44
N LYS A 129 13.49 18.76 -13.40
CA LYS A 129 12.60 19.54 -14.27
C LYS A 129 12.77 19.20 -15.76
N GLU A 130 14.00 18.95 -16.18
CA GLU A 130 14.37 18.49 -17.53
C GLU A 130 13.83 17.08 -17.84
N TYR A 131 13.82 16.18 -16.86
CA TYR A 131 13.49 14.77 -17.04
C TYR A 131 12.06 14.39 -16.64
N TYR A 132 11.42 15.15 -15.74
CA TYR A 132 10.11 14.89 -15.14
C TYR A 132 9.04 15.86 -15.61
N GLY A 133 9.44 16.94 -16.29
CA GLY A 133 8.56 18.03 -16.70
C GLY A 133 8.17 18.95 -15.53
N ALA A 134 7.86 20.21 -15.84
CA ALA A 134 7.50 21.19 -14.83
C ALA A 134 6.15 20.86 -14.18
N ALA A 135 6.08 21.00 -12.85
CA ALA A 135 4.83 20.92 -12.09
C ALA A 135 3.84 21.98 -12.61
N GLY A 136 2.79 21.53 -13.31
CA GLY A 136 1.66 22.38 -13.71
C GLY A 136 1.75 23.08 -15.08
N ALA A 137 2.80 22.88 -15.88
CA ALA A 137 2.93 23.61 -17.16
C ALA A 137 2.10 23.04 -18.32
N GLN A 138 1.57 21.82 -18.20
CA GLN A 138 0.98 21.08 -19.33
C GLN A 138 -0.39 20.45 -19.06
N TYR A 139 -0.89 20.44 -17.82
CA TYR A 139 -2.14 19.76 -17.46
C TYR A 139 -3.16 20.71 -16.85
N SER A 140 -4.41 20.59 -17.32
CA SER A 140 -5.53 21.31 -16.74
C SER A 140 -5.71 20.95 -15.26
N PRO A 141 -5.84 21.93 -14.34
CA PRO A 141 -6.20 21.67 -12.94
C PRO A 141 -7.46 20.82 -12.79
N TRP A 142 -8.39 20.93 -13.75
CA TRP A 142 -9.60 20.10 -13.80
C TRP A 142 -9.29 18.61 -14.01
N LEU A 143 -8.36 18.28 -14.92
CA LEU A 143 -7.95 16.90 -15.17
C LEU A 143 -7.30 16.29 -13.92
N ILE A 144 -6.41 17.03 -13.27
CA ILE A 144 -5.75 16.59 -12.04
C ILE A 144 -6.79 16.40 -10.93
N GLY A 145 -7.69 17.37 -10.73
CA GLY A 145 -8.72 17.31 -9.69
C GLY A 145 -9.70 16.15 -9.91
N THR A 146 -10.16 15.95 -11.15
CA THR A 146 -11.08 14.84 -11.48
C THR A 146 -10.42 13.47 -11.35
N THR A 147 -9.15 13.33 -11.76
CA THR A 147 -8.41 12.07 -11.62
C THR A 147 -8.14 11.76 -10.15
N ALA A 148 -7.71 12.75 -9.36
CA ALA A 148 -7.53 12.60 -7.92
C ALA A 148 -8.85 12.24 -7.22
N LEU A 149 -9.95 12.89 -7.60
CA LEU A 149 -11.28 12.58 -7.07
C LEU A 149 -11.72 11.16 -7.43
N ALA A 150 -11.50 10.72 -8.68
CA ALA A 150 -11.80 9.36 -9.12
C ALA A 150 -11.00 8.31 -8.34
N LEU A 151 -9.72 8.58 -8.09
CA LEU A 151 -8.88 7.71 -7.24
C LEU A 151 -9.45 7.63 -5.83
N VAL A 152 -9.69 8.76 -5.18
CA VAL A 152 -10.27 8.79 -3.82
C VAL A 152 -11.61 8.08 -3.78
N ALA A 153 -12.48 8.29 -4.78
CA ALA A 153 -13.78 7.65 -4.89
C ALA A 153 -13.65 6.12 -5.05
N SER A 154 -12.68 5.65 -5.83
CA SER A 154 -12.39 4.21 -5.96
C SER A 154 -12.01 3.60 -4.61
N HIS A 155 -11.04 4.20 -3.91
CA HIS A 155 -10.60 3.72 -2.60
C HIS A 155 -11.73 3.76 -1.55
N ALA A 156 -12.57 4.79 -1.61
CA ALA A 156 -13.75 4.91 -0.75
C ALA A 156 -14.81 3.85 -1.07
N TYR A 157 -15.06 3.55 -2.35
CA TYR A 157 -15.99 2.52 -2.78
C TYR A 157 -15.57 1.14 -2.27
N ASP A 158 -14.29 0.79 -2.41
CA ASP A 158 -13.74 -0.49 -1.93
C ASP A 158 -13.87 -0.61 -0.41
N PHE A 159 -13.58 0.48 0.32
CA PHE A 159 -13.83 0.54 1.76
C PHE A 159 -15.30 0.30 2.12
N ILE A 160 -16.24 0.92 1.40
CA ILE A 160 -17.68 0.78 1.70
C ILE A 160 -18.17 -0.62 1.35
N GLN A 161 -17.97 -1.08 0.12
CA GLN A 161 -18.54 -2.35 -0.33
C GLN A 161 -17.92 -3.53 0.40
N GLU A 162 -16.60 -3.59 0.42
CA GLU A 162 -15.95 -4.85 0.80
C GLU A 162 -15.77 -4.92 2.30
N PHE A 163 -15.38 -3.78 2.90
CA PHE A 163 -15.09 -3.73 4.32
C PHE A 163 -16.33 -3.41 5.14
N LEU A 164 -17.17 -2.45 4.73
CA LEU A 164 -18.39 -2.10 5.48
C LEU A 164 -19.59 -3.02 5.19
N ILE A 165 -19.84 -3.38 3.93
CA ILE A 165 -21.00 -4.22 3.57
C ILE A 165 -20.65 -5.70 3.69
N GLU A 166 -19.58 -6.15 3.04
CA GLU A 166 -19.24 -7.58 2.96
C GLU A 166 -18.38 -8.07 4.14
N GLY A 167 -17.87 -7.15 4.98
CA GLY A 167 -17.09 -7.48 6.17
C GLY A 167 -15.72 -8.10 5.88
N ARG A 168 -15.21 -8.01 4.65
CA ARG A 168 -13.92 -8.58 4.25
C ARG A 168 -12.78 -7.97 5.04
N GLY A 169 -12.07 -8.83 5.77
CA GLY A 169 -10.94 -8.42 6.60
C GLY A 169 -11.34 -7.66 7.87
N ARG A 170 -12.62 -7.52 8.21
CA ARG A 170 -13.05 -6.85 9.46
C ARG A 170 -12.58 -7.61 10.70
N HIS A 171 -12.50 -8.94 10.63
CA HIS A 171 -12.01 -9.79 11.72
C HIS A 171 -10.52 -9.64 12.00
N LEU A 172 -9.77 -8.96 11.14
CA LEU A 172 -8.33 -8.83 11.28
C LEU A 172 -7.99 -7.75 12.31
N GLY A 173 -6.90 -8.00 13.05
CA GLY A 173 -6.40 -7.04 14.03
C GLY A 173 -5.88 -5.76 13.36
N PRO A 174 -5.77 -4.67 14.13
CA PRO A 174 -5.28 -3.39 13.61
C PRO A 174 -3.86 -3.49 13.04
N GLY A 175 -2.98 -4.31 13.62
CA GLY A 175 -1.64 -4.55 13.11
C GLY A 175 -1.61 -5.11 11.68
N SER A 176 -2.55 -5.99 11.33
CA SER A 176 -2.65 -6.58 9.99
C SER A 176 -3.13 -5.56 8.95
N HIS A 177 -3.88 -4.55 9.35
CA HIS A 177 -4.25 -3.43 8.48
C HIS A 177 -3.10 -2.43 8.31
N MET A 178 -2.38 -2.15 9.40
CA MET A 178 -1.29 -1.18 9.45
C MET A 178 -0.20 -1.42 8.40
N TRP A 179 0.19 -2.67 8.15
CA TRP A 179 1.29 -3.00 7.24
C TRP A 179 0.92 -3.00 5.76
N ARG A 180 -0.38 -2.99 5.42
CA ARG A 180 -0.88 -3.15 4.04
C ARG A 180 -0.39 -2.10 3.04
N PRO A 181 -0.26 -0.80 3.36
CA PRO A 181 0.11 0.20 2.37
C PRO A 181 1.62 0.30 2.12
N TYR A 182 2.47 -0.26 2.99
CA TYR A 182 3.94 -0.08 2.91
C TYR A 182 4.58 -0.59 1.62
N PRO A 183 4.22 -1.76 1.06
CA PRO A 183 4.81 -2.22 -0.20
C PRO A 183 4.61 -1.25 -1.36
N ARG A 184 3.44 -0.58 -1.42
CA ARG A 184 3.12 0.42 -2.46
C ARG A 184 4.01 1.65 -2.31
N MET A 185 4.16 2.14 -1.08
CA MET A 185 5.03 3.27 -0.78
C MET A 185 6.50 2.98 -1.10
N LEU A 186 6.97 1.75 -0.84
CA LEU A 186 8.34 1.33 -1.17
C LEU A 186 8.57 1.34 -2.68
N VAL A 187 7.64 0.81 -3.48
CA VAL A 187 7.76 0.84 -4.94
C VAL A 187 7.82 2.27 -5.46
N LEU A 188 6.99 3.17 -4.92
CA LEU A 188 7.02 4.58 -5.32
C LEU A 188 8.37 5.23 -4.96
N HIS A 189 8.92 4.98 -3.77
CA HIS A 189 10.25 5.46 -3.39
C HIS A 189 11.34 4.95 -4.32
N VAL A 190 11.37 3.64 -4.59
CA VAL A 190 12.38 3.03 -5.45
C VAL A 190 12.26 3.59 -6.88
N ALA A 191 11.05 3.69 -7.41
CA ALA A 191 10.81 4.22 -8.75
C ALA A 191 11.21 5.69 -8.88
N ILE A 192 10.96 6.50 -7.86
CA ILE A 192 11.36 7.91 -7.85
C ILE A 192 12.87 8.06 -7.76
N VAL A 193 13.50 7.41 -6.79
CA VAL A 193 14.94 7.54 -6.55
C VAL A 193 15.73 6.97 -7.71
N LEU A 194 15.51 5.70 -8.06
CA LEU A 194 16.24 5.06 -9.16
C LEU A 194 15.86 5.63 -10.53
N GLY A 195 14.60 6.05 -10.70
CA GLY A 195 14.11 6.62 -11.96
C GLY A 195 14.87 7.88 -12.33
N VAL A 196 15.10 8.81 -11.40
CA VAL A 196 15.86 10.04 -11.67
C VAL A 196 17.27 9.72 -12.11
N PHE A 197 17.97 8.88 -11.34
CA PHE A 197 19.35 8.52 -11.66
C PHE A 197 19.45 7.88 -13.04
N LEU A 198 18.50 7.00 -13.38
CA LEU A 198 18.46 6.36 -14.69
C LEU A 198 18.17 7.37 -15.81
N ALA A 199 17.24 8.29 -15.62
CA ALA A 199 16.97 9.35 -16.58
C ALA A 199 18.18 10.26 -16.83
N MET A 200 18.93 10.60 -15.78
CA MET A 200 20.16 11.38 -15.89
C MET A 200 21.24 10.65 -16.69
N VAL A 201 21.40 9.34 -16.51
CA VAL A 201 22.38 8.54 -17.26
C VAL A 201 21.97 8.39 -18.72
N VAL A 202 20.68 8.16 -18.99
CA VAL A 202 20.17 7.92 -20.35
C VAL A 202 19.99 9.24 -21.12
N GLY A 203 19.81 10.36 -20.42
CA GLY A 203 19.48 11.65 -21.04
C GLY A 203 18.02 11.73 -21.54
N ALA A 204 17.11 10.91 -20.99
CA ALA A 204 15.72 10.86 -21.43
C ALA A 204 14.74 10.58 -20.27
N SER A 205 13.48 11.01 -20.43
CA SER A 205 12.42 10.90 -19.43
C SER A 205 11.73 9.54 -19.36
N TRP A 206 11.69 8.81 -20.48
CA TRP A 206 10.95 7.55 -20.57
C TRP A 206 11.44 6.41 -19.63
N PRO A 207 12.73 6.29 -19.26
CA PRO A 207 13.20 5.23 -18.36
C PRO A 207 12.59 5.30 -16.96
N VAL A 208 12.23 6.50 -16.48
CA VAL A 208 11.56 6.71 -15.20
C VAL A 208 10.23 5.96 -15.16
N ILE A 209 9.43 6.15 -16.21
CA ILE A 209 8.08 5.61 -16.30
C ILE A 209 8.15 4.12 -16.60
N ALA A 210 9.07 3.69 -17.48
CA ALA A 210 9.30 2.27 -17.72
C ALA A 210 9.67 1.55 -16.40
N LEU A 211 10.57 2.11 -15.60
CA LEU A 211 10.95 1.54 -14.31
C LEU A 211 9.77 1.50 -13.33
N LEU A 212 9.01 2.59 -13.21
CA LEU A 212 7.82 2.66 -12.37
C LEU A 212 6.79 1.58 -12.76
N VAL A 213 6.46 1.48 -14.04
CA VAL A 213 5.46 0.53 -14.57
C VAL A 213 5.94 -0.91 -14.36
N VAL A 214 7.21 -1.20 -14.63
CA VAL A 214 7.80 -2.54 -14.42
C VAL A 214 7.78 -2.91 -12.94
N LEU A 215 8.31 -2.05 -12.06
CA LEU A 215 8.35 -2.32 -10.61
C LEU A 215 6.95 -2.49 -10.03
N LYS A 216 6.00 -1.64 -10.44
CA LYS A 216 4.60 -1.73 -10.01
C LYS A 216 3.96 -3.03 -10.50
N THR A 217 4.15 -3.36 -11.78
CA THR A 217 3.62 -4.60 -12.36
C THR A 217 4.20 -5.83 -11.67
N ILE A 218 5.52 -5.86 -11.42
CA ILE A 218 6.16 -6.96 -10.69
C ILE A 218 5.60 -7.07 -9.27
N LEU A 219 5.52 -5.95 -8.52
CA LEU A 219 4.96 -5.98 -7.17
C LEU A 219 3.54 -6.55 -7.20
N ASP A 220 2.70 -6.05 -8.09
CA ASP A 220 1.31 -6.47 -8.18
C ASP A 220 1.18 -7.94 -8.60
N LEU A 221 2.02 -8.43 -9.52
CA LEU A 221 2.07 -9.84 -9.92
C LEU A 221 2.58 -10.74 -8.78
N VAL A 222 3.62 -10.32 -8.05
CA VAL A 222 4.14 -11.05 -6.89
C VAL A 222 3.08 -11.14 -5.81
N LEU A 223 2.40 -10.03 -5.51
CA LEU A 223 1.28 -10.01 -4.58
C LEU A 223 0.17 -10.97 -5.06
N GLN A 224 -0.16 -10.97 -6.36
CA GLN A 224 -1.13 -11.93 -6.92
C GLN A 224 -0.70 -13.39 -6.81
N LEU A 225 0.57 -13.70 -7.08
CA LEU A 225 1.08 -15.07 -7.06
C LEU A 225 1.16 -15.63 -5.64
N VAL A 226 1.66 -14.84 -4.69
CA VAL A 226 1.70 -15.19 -3.27
C VAL A 226 0.29 -15.55 -2.76
N MET A 227 -0.73 -14.83 -3.22
CA MET A 227 -2.12 -15.15 -2.89
C MET A 227 -2.59 -16.48 -3.50
N ARG A 228 -2.31 -16.74 -4.78
CA ARG A 228 -2.78 -17.96 -5.46
C ARG A 228 -2.13 -19.24 -4.94
N LEU A 229 -0.86 -19.17 -4.51
CA LEU A 229 -0.14 -20.32 -3.97
C LEU A 229 -0.39 -20.54 -2.47
N GLY A 230 -1.05 -19.58 -1.79
CA GLY A 230 -1.45 -19.67 -0.38
C GLY A 230 -2.89 -20.13 -0.15
N ALA A 231 -3.67 -20.36 -1.22
CA ALA A 231 -5.02 -20.93 -1.22
C ALA A 231 -4.96 -22.46 -1.35
#